data_AF-A0A225VDK8-F1
#
_entry.id   AF-A0A225VDK8-F1
#
_cell.length_a   1.000
_cell.length_b   1.000
_cell.length_c   1.000
_cell.angle_alpha   90.00
_cell.angle_beta   90.00
_cell.angle_gamma   90.00
#
_symmetry.space_group_name_H-M   'P 1'
#
loop_
_entity.id
_entity.type
_entity.pdbx_description
1 polymer ?
#
loop_
_entity_poly.entity_id
_entity_poly.type
_entity_poly.pdbx_seq_one_letter_code
_entity_poly.pdbx_strand_id
1 'polypeptide(L)'
;MQHTRGYKNSMLKKFPTFEEASKFLTQYGLQVDESYQLFDGSRLWFAYAMNSGRGDFPDPLHPTSLVAFCGGSALYNGEEDCEAAFACIFPHNRTWDVVKSADGPWQTNIRVEYMAALAALERANVEDSGKTKVLFIYSDCKLLIQSMSKWIYRWRNNGWRTLEGTDIRNQDILEKLMEAQGNRRVQWRKVRANSGKRYWDSFWNDIARAQAREVTRESLDDECSNE
;
A
#
# COMPACT_ATOMS: atom_id res chain seq x y z
N MET A 1 26.78 -17.12 -20.04
CA MET A 1 25.84 -16.59 -19.02
C MET A 1 25.16 -15.36 -19.60
N GLN A 2 23.83 -15.29 -19.58
CA GLN A 2 23.07 -14.12 -20.04
C GLN A 2 22.90 -13.16 -18.86
N HIS A 3 23.45 -11.95 -18.97
CA HIS A 3 23.25 -10.89 -18.01
C HIS A 3 21.83 -10.32 -18.15
N THR A 4 21.18 -10.01 -17.03
CA THR A 4 19.89 -9.32 -17.05
C THR A 4 20.12 -7.87 -17.43
N ARG A 5 19.49 -7.41 -18.51
CA ARG A 5 19.66 -6.04 -19.01
C ARG A 5 19.26 -5.02 -17.93
N GLY A 6 20.21 -4.23 -17.44
CA GLY A 6 19.99 -3.19 -16.42
C GLY A 6 20.53 -3.51 -15.02
N TYR A 7 21.00 -4.73 -14.74
CA TYR A 7 21.58 -5.09 -13.44
C TYR A 7 22.99 -5.65 -13.64
N LYS A 8 24.02 -4.81 -13.38
CA LYS A 8 25.43 -5.26 -13.43
C LYS A 8 25.63 -6.40 -12.42
N ASN A 9 26.27 -7.49 -12.85
CA ASN A 9 26.56 -8.71 -12.08
C ASN A 9 25.37 -9.62 -11.75
N SER A 10 24.17 -9.40 -12.28
CA SER A 10 23.11 -10.40 -12.16
C SER A 10 23.37 -11.56 -13.13
N MET A 11 23.26 -12.79 -12.61
CA MET A 11 23.38 -14.02 -13.39
C MET A 11 22.01 -14.70 -13.44
N LEU A 12 21.50 -14.94 -14.65
CA LEU A 12 20.29 -15.72 -14.84
C LEU A 12 20.65 -17.21 -14.80
N LYS A 13 20.09 -17.95 -13.84
CA LYS A 13 20.20 -19.40 -13.73
C LYS A 13 18.85 -20.03 -14.06
N LYS A 14 18.86 -20.97 -15.01
CA LYS A 14 17.67 -21.76 -15.38
C LYS A 14 17.74 -23.11 -14.68
N PHE A 15 16.58 -23.64 -14.32
CA PHE A 15 16.44 -24.97 -13.73
C PHE A 15 15.50 -25.80 -14.62
N PRO A 16 15.87 -27.05 -14.94
CA PRO A 16 15.02 -28.01 -15.63
C PRO A 16 13.70 -28.31 -14.89
N THR A 17 13.74 -28.37 -13.56
CA THR A 17 12.58 -28.73 -12.73
C THR A 17 12.36 -27.72 -11.59
N PHE A 18 11.12 -27.66 -11.10
CA PHE A 18 10.77 -26.85 -9.94
C PHE A 18 11.52 -27.31 -8.68
N GLU A 19 11.65 -28.61 -8.47
CA GLU A 19 12.33 -29.16 -7.30
C GLU A 19 13.81 -28.74 -7.25
N GLU A 20 14.49 -28.68 -8.41
CA GLU A 20 15.85 -28.18 -8.50
C GLU A 20 15.94 -26.67 -8.23
N ALA A 21 14.99 -25.89 -8.75
CA ALA A 21 14.91 -24.45 -8.44
C ALA A 21 14.67 -24.22 -6.95
N SER A 22 13.75 -24.97 -6.35
CA SER A 22 13.37 -24.86 -4.93
C SER A 22 14.51 -25.27 -4.01
N LYS A 23 15.20 -26.38 -4.31
CA LYS A 23 16.42 -26.80 -3.59
C LYS A 23 17.52 -25.74 -3.69
N PHE A 24 17.73 -25.18 -4.88
CA PHE A 24 18.70 -24.10 -5.05
C PHE A 24 18.33 -22.88 -4.20
N LEU A 25 17.09 -22.41 -4.26
CA LEU A 25 16.65 -21.24 -3.49
C LEU A 25 16.74 -21.48 -1.98
N THR A 26 16.33 -22.67 -1.52
CA THR A 26 16.45 -23.10 -0.12
C THR A 26 17.90 -23.11 0.35
N GLN A 27 18.86 -23.49 -0.50
CA GLN A 27 20.29 -23.42 -0.19
C GLN A 27 20.77 -21.99 0.12
N TYR A 28 20.13 -20.97 -0.45
CA TYR A 28 20.39 -19.55 -0.17
C TYR A 28 19.50 -18.99 0.95
N GLY A 29 18.83 -19.85 1.72
CA GLY A 29 17.93 -19.45 2.80
C GLY A 29 16.62 -18.83 2.31
N LEU A 30 16.24 -19.08 1.06
CA LEU A 30 14.98 -18.62 0.50
C LEU A 30 13.91 -19.72 0.64
N GLN A 31 12.79 -19.43 1.31
CA GLN A 31 11.63 -20.32 1.34
C GLN A 31 10.81 -20.13 0.07
N VAL A 32 10.37 -21.22 -0.55
CA VAL A 32 9.62 -21.23 -1.80
C VAL A 32 8.17 -21.59 -1.52
N ASP A 33 7.26 -20.75 -1.99
CA ASP A 33 5.81 -20.98 -1.93
C ASP A 33 5.31 -21.49 -3.28
N GLU A 34 4.60 -22.62 -3.24
CA GLU A 34 4.07 -23.36 -4.38
C GLU A 34 2.53 -23.39 -4.45
N SER A 35 1.85 -22.50 -3.73
CA SER A 35 0.39 -22.52 -3.60
C SER A 35 -0.38 -21.80 -4.72
N TYR A 36 0.29 -21.05 -5.59
CA TYR A 36 -0.39 -20.18 -6.57
C TYR A 36 -0.53 -20.80 -7.95
N GLN A 37 -1.79 -20.97 -8.37
CA GLN A 37 -2.18 -21.35 -9.72
C GLN A 37 -2.97 -20.22 -10.38
N LEU A 38 -2.51 -19.79 -11.56
CA LEU A 38 -3.17 -18.80 -12.42
C LEU A 38 -4.38 -19.44 -13.13
N PHE A 39 -5.29 -18.60 -13.61
CA PHE A 39 -6.56 -19.03 -14.22
C PHE A 39 -6.40 -19.92 -15.47
N ASP A 40 -5.27 -19.81 -16.16
CA ASP A 40 -4.91 -20.66 -17.31
C ASP A 40 -4.29 -22.01 -16.89
N GLY A 41 -4.27 -22.31 -15.59
CA GLY A 41 -3.68 -23.51 -15.01
C GLY A 41 -2.16 -23.42 -14.83
N SER A 42 -1.50 -22.35 -15.31
CA SER A 42 -0.08 -22.12 -15.08
C SER A 42 0.19 -21.79 -13.62
N ARG A 43 1.39 -22.09 -13.13
CA ARG A 43 1.74 -21.97 -11.71
C ARG A 43 2.79 -20.87 -11.53
N LEU A 44 2.58 -20.00 -10.54
CA LEU A 44 3.48 -18.91 -10.21
C LEU A 44 4.12 -19.16 -8.86
N TRP A 45 5.45 -19.13 -8.81
CA TRP A 45 6.21 -19.44 -7.60
C TRP A 45 6.93 -18.20 -7.09
N PHE A 46 6.95 -18.04 -5.77
CA PHE A 46 7.71 -16.98 -5.11
C PHE A 46 8.74 -17.59 -4.17
N ALA A 47 9.87 -16.90 -4.02
CA ALA A 47 10.95 -17.30 -3.14
C ALA A 47 11.37 -16.10 -2.27
N TYR A 48 11.43 -16.30 -0.94
CA TYR A 48 11.60 -15.21 0.03
C TYR A 48 12.71 -15.54 1.03
N ALA A 49 13.58 -14.57 1.34
CA ALA A 49 14.69 -14.77 2.28
C ALA A 49 14.19 -14.84 3.73
N MET A 50 14.38 -16.01 4.35
CA MET A 50 14.21 -16.19 5.79
C MET A 50 15.54 -15.83 6.46
N ASN A 51 15.59 -14.70 7.15
CA ASN A 51 16.69 -14.26 8.02
C ASN A 51 17.97 -13.64 7.39
N SER A 52 17.83 -12.60 6.55
CA SER A 52 18.96 -11.65 6.38
C SER A 52 18.54 -10.26 5.89
N GLY A 53 18.30 -9.34 6.83
CA GLY A 53 19.02 -8.06 6.86
C GLY A 53 18.90 -7.06 5.70
N ARG A 54 17.90 -7.13 4.82
CA ARG A 54 17.42 -5.94 4.10
C ARG A 54 15.95 -5.72 4.44
N GLY A 55 15.70 -4.84 5.41
CA GLY A 55 14.37 -4.37 5.79
C GLY A 55 13.70 -3.51 4.69
N ASP A 56 13.92 -3.83 3.42
CA ASP A 56 13.42 -3.05 2.30
C ASP A 56 12.10 -3.59 1.74
N PHE A 57 11.86 -4.90 1.83
CA PHE A 57 10.67 -5.55 1.28
C PHE A 57 10.18 -6.67 2.22
N PRO A 58 9.25 -6.37 3.14
CA PRO A 58 8.62 -7.38 3.98
C PRO A 58 7.72 -8.30 3.14
N ASP A 59 7.65 -9.59 3.49
CA ASP A 59 6.58 -10.45 3.01
C ASP A 59 5.25 -9.94 3.60
N PRO A 60 4.30 -9.47 2.79
CA PRO A 60 3.06 -8.89 3.29
C PRO A 60 2.16 -9.90 4.01
N LEU A 61 2.32 -11.21 3.76
CA LEU A 61 1.52 -12.28 4.34
C LEU A 61 2.11 -12.85 5.63
N HIS A 62 3.40 -12.62 5.89
CA HIS A 62 4.06 -13.17 7.07
C HIS A 62 3.46 -12.57 8.37
N PRO A 63 3.08 -13.39 9.38
CA PRO A 63 2.37 -12.90 10.59
C PRO A 63 3.12 -11.85 11.41
N THR A 64 4.46 -11.83 11.30
CA THR A 64 5.28 -10.84 12.01
C THR A 64 5.46 -9.53 11.23
N SER A 65 5.09 -9.50 9.95
CA SER A 65 5.15 -8.30 9.13
C SER A 65 4.09 -7.30 9.56
N LEU A 66 4.37 -6.02 9.36
CA LEU A 66 3.41 -4.93 9.56
C LEU A 66 3.34 -4.13 8.27
N VAL A 67 2.50 -4.60 7.35
CA VAL A 67 2.37 -4.07 5.99
C VAL A 67 0.93 -3.69 5.73
N ALA A 68 0.72 -2.46 5.28
CA ALA A 68 -0.58 -1.95 4.87
C ALA A 68 -0.54 -1.52 3.41
N PHE A 69 -1.59 -1.85 2.65
CA PHE A 69 -1.82 -1.30 1.31
C PHE A 69 -3.01 -0.35 1.38
N CYS A 70 -2.82 0.87 0.89
CA CYS A 70 -3.77 1.96 0.98
C CYS A 70 -4.29 2.31 -0.41
N GLY A 71 -5.61 2.46 -0.53
CA GLY A 71 -6.24 2.89 -1.76
C GLY A 71 -7.51 3.69 -1.48
N GLY A 72 -7.81 4.63 -2.38
CA GLY A 72 -9.02 5.42 -2.33
C GLY A 72 -9.82 5.38 -3.63
N SER A 73 -11.11 5.70 -3.52
CA SER A 73 -12.01 5.92 -4.64
C SER A 73 -12.83 7.17 -4.36
N ALA A 74 -12.87 8.10 -5.30
CA ALA A 74 -13.80 9.23 -5.29
C ALA A 74 -14.49 9.31 -6.66
N LEU A 75 -15.79 9.05 -6.67
CA LEU A 75 -16.68 9.31 -7.80
C LEU A 75 -17.02 10.80 -7.82
N TYR A 76 -17.20 11.39 -9.01
CA TYR A 76 -17.46 12.84 -9.14
C TYR A 76 -16.42 13.71 -8.40
N ASN A 77 -15.15 13.34 -8.55
CA ASN A 77 -14.01 13.90 -7.82
C ASN A 77 -13.96 15.43 -7.83
N GLY A 78 -14.17 16.04 -6.66
CA GLY A 78 -14.12 17.48 -6.44
C GLY A 78 -15.45 18.22 -6.59
N GLU A 79 -16.53 17.52 -6.91
CA GLU A 79 -17.89 18.06 -6.95
C GLU A 79 -18.56 18.04 -5.56
N GLU A 80 -19.72 18.69 -5.43
CA GLU A 80 -20.50 18.72 -4.20
C GLU A 80 -21.04 17.33 -3.83
N ASP A 81 -21.56 16.60 -4.82
CA ASP A 81 -22.10 15.23 -4.69
C ASP A 81 -21.00 14.17 -4.83
N CYS A 82 -19.78 14.48 -4.36
CA CYS A 82 -18.65 13.58 -4.46
C CYS A 82 -18.77 12.44 -3.44
N GLU A 83 -19.16 11.26 -3.92
CA GLU A 83 -19.06 10.03 -3.14
C GLU A 83 -17.64 9.50 -3.13
N ALA A 84 -17.07 9.39 -1.92
CA ALA A 84 -15.72 8.91 -1.77
C ALA A 84 -15.59 7.91 -0.62
N ALA A 85 -14.66 6.99 -0.76
CA ALA A 85 -14.33 6.01 0.26
C ALA A 85 -12.83 5.69 0.20
N PHE A 86 -12.34 5.11 1.27
CA PHE A 86 -10.96 4.69 1.40
C PHE A 86 -10.86 3.33 2.07
N ALA A 87 -9.79 2.62 1.75
CA ALA A 87 -9.47 1.36 2.36
C ALA A 87 -7.97 1.26 2.68
N CYS A 88 -7.67 0.64 3.81
CA CYS A 88 -6.36 0.09 4.07
C CYS A 88 -6.47 -1.40 4.44
N ILE A 89 -5.66 -2.22 3.79
CA ILE A 89 -5.68 -3.67 4.00
C ILE A 89 -4.36 -4.15 4.59
N PHE A 90 -4.43 -5.15 5.45
CA PHE A 90 -3.27 -5.76 6.13
C PHE A 90 -3.17 -7.23 5.74
N PRO A 91 -2.38 -7.60 4.71
CA PRO A 91 -2.45 -8.96 4.15
C PRO A 91 -2.10 -10.07 5.16
N HIS A 92 -1.20 -9.82 6.11
CA HIS A 92 -0.86 -10.75 7.20
C HIS A 92 -2.00 -10.98 8.20
N ASN A 93 -2.95 -10.05 8.30
CA ASN A 93 -4.13 -10.21 9.14
C ASN A 93 -5.30 -9.35 8.64
N ARG A 94 -6.19 -9.94 7.84
CA ARG A 94 -7.33 -9.26 7.24
C ARG A 94 -8.36 -8.74 8.25
N THR A 95 -8.34 -9.20 9.50
CA THR A 95 -9.22 -8.63 10.56
C THR A 95 -8.84 -7.19 10.93
N TRP A 96 -7.65 -6.73 10.53
CA TRP A 96 -7.18 -5.36 10.75
C TRP A 96 -7.54 -4.41 9.62
N ASP A 97 -8.13 -4.91 8.53
CA ASP A 97 -8.56 -4.07 7.42
C ASP A 97 -9.50 -2.96 7.92
N VAL A 98 -9.44 -1.82 7.22
CA VAL A 98 -10.35 -0.70 7.44
C VAL A 98 -10.87 -0.28 6.08
N VAL A 99 -12.18 -0.25 5.93
CA VAL A 99 -12.89 0.25 4.74
C VAL A 99 -13.96 1.20 5.25
N LYS A 100 -13.97 2.45 4.76
CA LYS A 100 -14.89 3.49 5.24
C LYS A 100 -15.26 4.45 4.10
N SER A 101 -16.51 4.90 4.11
CA SER A 101 -16.92 6.10 3.38
C SER A 101 -16.21 7.33 3.95
N ALA A 102 -15.95 8.31 3.09
CA ALA A 102 -15.36 9.58 3.46
C ALA A 102 -16.46 10.64 3.49
N ASP A 103 -16.84 11.07 4.69
CA ASP A 103 -17.89 12.06 4.88
C ASP A 103 -17.37 13.49 4.69
N GLY A 104 -18.25 14.38 4.22
CA GLY A 104 -18.03 15.82 4.08
C GLY A 104 -17.90 16.30 2.64
N PRO A 105 -18.12 17.61 2.38
CA PRO A 105 -18.19 18.15 1.03
C PRO A 105 -16.82 18.16 0.34
N TRP A 106 -16.84 18.06 -1.00
CA TRP A 106 -15.67 18.20 -1.88
C TRP A 106 -14.55 17.18 -1.61
N GLN A 107 -14.91 15.91 -1.47
CA GLN A 107 -13.92 14.85 -1.41
C GLN A 107 -13.12 14.80 -2.71
N THR A 108 -11.87 14.36 -2.60
CA THR A 108 -11.03 14.14 -3.77
C THR A 108 -10.31 12.81 -3.66
N ASN A 109 -9.97 12.23 -4.80
CA ASN A 109 -9.15 11.02 -4.87
C ASN A 109 -7.87 11.14 -4.03
N ILE A 110 -7.22 12.30 -4.04
CA ILE A 110 -6.00 12.52 -3.25
C ILE A 110 -6.32 12.55 -1.75
N ARG A 111 -7.43 13.17 -1.35
CA ARG A 111 -7.84 13.27 0.04
C ARG A 111 -8.11 11.89 0.65
N VAL A 112 -8.85 11.03 -0.04
CA VAL A 112 -9.13 9.67 0.43
C VAL A 112 -7.89 8.77 0.46
N GLU A 113 -6.90 8.99 -0.41
CA GLU A 113 -5.61 8.29 -0.31
C GLU A 113 -4.85 8.67 0.98
N TYR A 114 -4.90 9.94 1.40
CA TYR A 114 -4.35 10.34 2.70
C TYR A 114 -5.14 9.76 3.87
N MET A 115 -6.47 9.69 3.78
CA MET A 115 -7.32 9.08 4.81
C MET A 115 -7.05 7.59 4.97
N ALA A 116 -6.85 6.84 3.87
CA ALA A 116 -6.42 5.44 3.91
C ALA A 116 -5.12 5.26 4.69
N ALA A 117 -4.12 6.12 4.41
CA ALA A 117 -2.84 6.06 5.11
C ALA A 117 -2.96 6.41 6.60
N LEU A 118 -3.86 7.32 6.95
CA LEU A 118 -4.13 7.68 8.34
C LEU A 118 -4.76 6.51 9.09
N ALA A 119 -5.78 5.89 8.50
CA ALA A 119 -6.42 4.70 9.06
C ALA A 119 -5.42 3.54 9.23
N ALA A 120 -4.49 3.36 8.30
CA ALA A 120 -3.43 2.36 8.41
C ALA A 120 -2.50 2.63 9.61
N LEU A 121 -2.12 3.89 9.84
CA LEU A 121 -1.30 4.29 10.98
C LEU A 121 -2.03 4.11 12.32
N GLU A 122 -3.28 4.57 12.39
CA GLU A 122 -4.13 4.43 13.58
C GLU A 122 -4.33 2.96 13.94
N ARG A 123 -4.67 2.12 12.96
CA ARG A 123 -4.77 0.67 13.16
C ARG A 123 -3.46 0.08 13.65
N ALA A 124 -2.34 0.39 13.00
CA ALA A 124 -1.04 -0.11 13.43
C ALA A 124 -0.66 0.32 14.86
N ASN A 125 -1.09 1.51 15.30
CA ASN A 125 -0.89 1.99 16.66
C ASN A 125 -1.72 1.26 17.71
N VAL A 126 -2.90 0.77 17.35
CA VAL A 126 -3.70 -0.10 18.23
C VAL A 126 -3.04 -1.48 18.33
N GLU A 127 -2.72 -2.07 17.19
CA GLU A 127 -2.35 -3.48 17.10
C GLU A 127 -0.88 -3.78 17.43
N ASP A 128 0.02 -2.81 17.20
CA ASP A 128 1.42 -2.83 17.65
C ASP A 128 1.69 -1.60 18.53
N SER A 129 0.99 -1.49 19.65
CA SER A 129 1.07 -0.33 20.57
C SER A 129 2.47 -0.04 21.09
N GLY A 130 3.32 -1.08 21.21
CA GLY A 130 4.74 -0.95 21.55
C GLY A 130 5.62 -0.37 20.44
N LYS A 131 5.08 -0.15 19.23
CA LYS A 131 5.80 0.40 18.05
C LYS A 131 7.09 -0.35 17.73
N THR A 132 7.06 -1.67 17.95
CA THR A 132 8.26 -2.52 17.83
C THR A 132 8.58 -2.85 16.38
N LYS A 133 7.56 -2.87 15.51
CA LYS A 133 7.67 -3.23 14.10
C LYS A 133 7.83 -1.97 13.23
N VAL A 134 8.59 -2.12 12.14
CA VAL A 134 8.56 -1.14 11.04
C VAL A 134 7.26 -1.32 10.28
N LEU A 135 6.45 -0.27 10.19
CA LEU A 135 5.24 -0.26 9.38
C LEU A 135 5.60 0.09 7.94
N PHE A 136 5.23 -0.75 6.99
CA PHE A 136 5.37 -0.46 5.56
C PHE A 136 4.01 -0.08 4.98
N ILE A 137 3.91 1.14 4.45
CA ILE A 137 2.70 1.63 3.78
C ILE A 137 2.96 1.66 2.29
N TYR A 138 2.16 0.89 1.57
CA TYR A 138 2.15 0.82 0.11
C TYR A 138 0.95 1.60 -0.44
N SER A 139 1.20 2.46 -1.42
CA SER A 139 0.16 3.14 -2.19
C SER A 139 0.69 3.48 -3.58
N ASP A 140 -0.18 3.50 -4.59
CA ASP A 140 0.12 4.02 -5.92
C ASP A 140 0.04 5.56 -6.00
N CYS A 141 -0.51 6.22 -4.96
CA CYS A 141 -0.59 7.67 -4.85
C CYS A 141 0.80 8.30 -4.64
N LYS A 142 1.38 8.81 -5.73
CA LYS A 142 2.69 9.49 -5.71
C LYS A 142 2.70 10.66 -4.73
N LEU A 143 1.62 11.45 -4.67
CA LEU A 143 1.55 12.62 -3.81
C LEU A 143 1.62 12.22 -2.33
N LEU A 144 0.83 11.25 -1.89
CA LEU A 144 0.89 10.70 -0.53
C LEU A 144 2.32 10.29 -0.16
N ILE A 145 2.94 9.44 -0.99
CA ILE A 145 4.28 8.93 -0.72
C ILE A 145 5.30 10.06 -0.65
N GLN A 146 5.26 11.03 -1.57
CA GLN A 146 6.21 12.14 -1.59
C GLN A 146 5.99 13.13 -0.44
N SER A 147 4.74 13.44 -0.11
CA SER A 147 4.39 14.27 1.04
C SER A 147 5.01 13.70 2.31
N MET A 148 4.70 12.45 2.65
CA MET A 148 5.14 11.86 3.91
C MET A 148 6.63 11.50 3.96
N SER A 149 7.25 11.17 2.82
CA SER A 149 8.67 10.76 2.80
C SER A 149 9.65 11.91 2.57
N LYS A 150 9.25 13.02 1.92
CA LYS A 150 10.18 14.07 1.49
C LYS A 150 9.82 15.47 1.95
N TRP A 151 8.53 15.80 1.97
CA TRP A 151 8.12 17.20 2.06
C TRP A 151 7.56 17.60 3.41
N ILE A 152 6.96 16.66 4.14
CA ILE A 152 6.19 16.93 5.35
C ILE A 152 6.94 17.75 6.40
N TYR A 153 8.21 17.43 6.67
CA TYR A 153 9.02 18.16 7.64
C TYR A 153 9.39 19.57 7.17
N ARG A 154 9.59 19.74 5.85
CA ARG A 154 9.86 21.06 5.27
C ARG A 154 8.62 21.94 5.33
N TRP A 155 7.45 21.38 5.02
CA TRP A 155 6.17 22.10 5.11
C TRP A 155 5.85 22.48 6.54
N ARG A 156 6.03 21.58 7.50
CA ARG A 156 5.83 21.92 8.91
C ARG A 156 6.75 23.06 9.36
N ASN A 157 8.03 23.02 8.97
CA ASN A 157 9.00 24.04 9.38
C ASN A 157 8.81 25.40 8.68
N ASN A 158 8.13 25.43 7.53
CA ASN A 158 7.88 26.68 6.80
C ASN A 158 6.46 27.23 6.98
N GLY A 159 5.71 26.73 7.97
CA GLY A 159 4.35 27.18 8.26
C GLY A 159 3.32 26.73 7.22
N TRP A 160 3.50 25.53 6.64
CA TRP A 160 2.60 24.90 5.69
C TRP A 160 2.39 25.65 4.38
N ARG A 161 3.48 26.17 3.83
CA ARG A 161 3.45 26.91 2.56
C ARG A 161 4.28 26.23 1.47
N THR A 162 3.85 26.37 0.23
CA THR A 162 4.65 26.00 -0.94
C THR A 162 5.80 26.98 -1.13
N LEU A 163 6.71 26.69 -2.07
CA LEU A 163 7.75 27.63 -2.47
C LEU A 163 7.19 28.91 -3.09
N GLU A 164 5.98 28.84 -3.64
CA GLU A 164 5.25 29.94 -4.26
C GLU A 164 4.43 30.73 -3.23
N GLY A 165 4.48 30.35 -1.94
CA GLY A 165 3.81 31.05 -0.84
C GLY A 165 2.33 30.70 -0.66
N THR A 166 1.81 29.73 -1.42
CA THR A 166 0.44 29.21 -1.30
C THR A 166 0.31 28.15 -0.20
N ASP A 167 -0.87 28.05 0.38
CA ASP A 167 -1.12 27.07 1.45
C ASP A 167 -1.13 25.63 0.90
N ILE A 168 -0.63 24.68 1.71
CA ILE A 168 -0.60 23.26 1.34
C ILE A 168 -2.00 22.66 1.42
N ARG A 169 -2.46 22.08 0.30
CA ARG A 169 -3.73 21.35 0.25
C ARG A 169 -3.68 20.10 1.14
N ASN A 170 -4.82 19.78 1.77
CA ASN A 170 -4.98 18.65 2.70
C ASN A 170 -4.05 18.73 3.93
N GLN A 171 -3.64 19.94 4.33
CA GLN A 171 -2.85 20.16 5.55
C GLN A 171 -3.51 19.50 6.76
N ASP A 172 -4.83 19.60 6.88
CA ASP A 172 -5.64 19.04 7.96
C ASP A 172 -5.42 17.52 8.16
N ILE A 173 -5.30 16.74 7.08
CA ILE A 173 -5.02 15.30 7.17
C ILE A 173 -3.52 15.05 7.34
N LEU A 174 -2.66 15.85 6.70
CA LEU A 174 -1.21 15.73 6.83
C LEU A 174 -0.76 15.95 8.28
N GLU A 175 -1.37 16.89 9.00
CA GLU A 175 -1.13 17.10 10.43
C GLU A 175 -1.52 15.87 11.26
N LYS A 176 -2.71 15.31 11.02
CA LYS A 176 -3.16 14.06 11.67
C LYS A 176 -2.25 12.87 11.35
N LEU A 177 -1.77 12.76 10.12
CA LEU A 177 -0.80 11.73 9.71
C LEU A 177 0.52 11.86 10.47
N MET A 178 1.04 13.09 10.64
CA MET A 178 2.24 13.32 11.42
C MET A 178 2.04 12.96 12.89
N GLU A 179 0.90 13.32 13.47
CA GLU A 179 0.55 13.01 14.85
C GLU A 179 0.42 11.50 15.07
N ALA A 180 -0.36 10.82 14.22
CA ALA A 180 -0.53 9.38 14.26
C ALA A 180 0.79 8.63 14.03
N GLN A 181 1.65 9.11 13.12
CA GLN A 181 2.98 8.53 12.94
C GLN A 181 3.83 8.69 14.21
N GLY A 182 3.91 9.89 14.79
CA GLY A 182 4.71 10.16 15.98
C GLY A 182 6.16 9.63 15.85
N ASN A 183 6.55 8.76 16.79
CA ASN A 183 7.86 8.09 16.79
C ASN A 183 7.86 6.70 16.10
N ARG A 184 6.75 6.27 15.48
CA ARG A 184 6.69 4.98 14.78
C ARG A 184 7.63 5.02 13.57
N ARG A 185 8.35 3.92 13.36
CA ARG A 185 9.18 3.71 12.17
C ARG A 185 8.29 3.33 10.99
N VAL A 186 8.17 4.23 10.00
CA VAL A 186 7.33 4.02 8.81
C VAL A 186 8.19 4.04 7.54
N GLN A 187 7.92 3.10 6.64
CA GLN A 187 8.51 3.01 5.31
C GLN A 187 7.42 3.21 4.25
N TRP A 188 7.49 4.33 3.55
CA TRP A 188 6.55 4.69 2.49
C TRP A 188 7.01 4.12 1.15
N ARG A 189 6.20 3.26 0.54
CA ARG A 189 6.53 2.54 -0.68
C ARG A 189 5.52 2.85 -1.78
N LYS A 190 6.04 3.31 -2.93
CA LYS A 190 5.22 3.58 -4.10
C LYS A 190 4.98 2.30 -4.88
N VAL A 191 3.71 2.00 -5.16
CA VAL A 191 3.27 0.92 -6.04
C VAL A 191 3.11 1.45 -7.47
N ARG A 192 3.25 0.56 -8.46
CA ARG A 192 2.93 0.89 -9.85
C ARG A 192 1.43 0.74 -10.09
N ALA A 193 0.76 1.87 -10.34
CA ALA A 193 -0.64 1.86 -10.75
C ALA A 193 -0.81 1.16 -12.12
N ASN A 194 -1.99 0.59 -12.37
CA ASN A 194 -2.41 0.03 -13.67
C ASN A 194 -1.45 -1.03 -14.22
N SER A 195 -0.82 -1.82 -13.35
CA SER A 195 0.12 -2.85 -13.79
C SER A 195 -0.55 -4.15 -14.27
N GLY A 196 -1.88 -4.19 -14.28
CA GLY A 196 -2.66 -5.36 -14.69
C GLY A 196 -2.45 -6.56 -13.76
N LYS A 197 -2.32 -6.31 -12.44
CA LYS A 197 -2.04 -7.34 -11.41
C LYS A 197 -0.76 -8.16 -11.65
N ARG A 198 0.16 -7.65 -12.48
CA ARG A 198 1.39 -8.36 -12.85
C ARG A 198 2.42 -8.42 -11.72
N TYR A 199 2.32 -7.50 -10.76
CA TYR A 199 3.21 -7.41 -9.62
C TYR A 199 2.41 -7.59 -8.32
N TRP A 200 3.01 -8.28 -7.35
CA TRP A 200 2.38 -8.63 -6.07
C TRP A 200 1.95 -7.40 -5.27
N ASP A 201 2.72 -6.32 -5.32
CA ASP A 201 2.45 -5.05 -4.63
C ASP A 201 1.25 -4.33 -5.25
N SER A 202 1.15 -4.34 -6.58
CA SER A 202 -0.03 -3.84 -7.31
C SER A 202 -1.27 -4.67 -7.03
N PHE A 203 -1.15 -5.99 -6.89
CA PHE A 203 -2.28 -6.86 -6.61
C PHE A 203 -2.97 -6.48 -5.29
N TRP A 204 -2.21 -6.29 -4.21
CA TRP A 204 -2.76 -5.86 -2.92
C TRP A 204 -3.29 -4.44 -2.97
N ASN A 205 -2.59 -3.51 -3.64
CA ASN A 205 -3.11 -2.15 -3.84
C ASN A 205 -4.46 -2.16 -4.58
N ASP A 206 -4.60 -3.02 -5.60
CA ASP A 206 -5.84 -3.16 -6.37
C ASP A 206 -6.98 -3.70 -5.49
N ILE A 207 -6.70 -4.60 -4.54
CA ILE A 207 -7.69 -5.07 -3.54
C ILE A 207 -8.17 -3.91 -2.67
N ALA A 208 -7.26 -3.07 -2.16
CA ALA A 208 -7.65 -1.92 -1.35
C ALA A 208 -8.55 -0.95 -2.15
N ARG A 209 -8.16 -0.65 -3.40
CA ARG A 209 -9.00 0.20 -4.26
C ARG A 209 -10.35 -0.45 -4.59
N ALA A 210 -10.41 -1.76 -4.78
CA ALA A 210 -11.65 -2.47 -5.03
C ALA A 210 -12.61 -2.37 -3.84
N GLN A 211 -12.12 -2.56 -2.62
CA GLN A 211 -12.93 -2.42 -1.41
C GLN A 211 -13.44 -0.98 -1.22
N ALA A 212 -12.61 0.02 -1.49
CA ALA A 212 -13.07 1.42 -1.47
C ALA A 212 -14.15 1.68 -2.54
N ARG A 213 -14.01 1.11 -3.74
CA ARG A 213 -14.99 1.27 -4.83
C ARG A 213 -16.33 0.61 -4.55
N GLU A 214 -16.31 -0.54 -3.90
CA GLU A 214 -17.52 -1.28 -3.55
C GLU A 214 -18.42 -0.43 -2.64
N VAL A 215 -17.83 0.20 -1.62
CA VAL A 215 -18.54 1.14 -0.74
C VAL A 215 -19.13 2.32 -1.51
N THR A 216 -18.38 2.95 -2.42
CA THR A 216 -18.91 4.06 -3.26
C THR A 216 -19.97 3.63 -4.28
N ARG A 217 -20.14 2.31 -4.51
CA ARG A 217 -21.14 1.80 -5.45
C ARG A 217 -22.42 1.40 -4.72
N GLU A 218 -22.29 0.82 -3.54
CA GLU A 218 -23.42 0.49 -2.67
C GLU A 218 -24.17 1.75 -2.24
N SER A 219 -23.47 2.86 -1.97
CA SER A 219 -24.10 4.17 -1.67
C SER A 219 -25.00 4.67 -2.81
N LEU A 220 -24.57 4.54 -4.06
CA LEU A 220 -25.38 4.89 -5.25
C LEU A 220 -26.63 4.02 -5.38
N ASP A 221 -26.50 2.72 -5.11
CA ASP A 221 -27.61 1.76 -5.24
C ASP A 221 -28.66 1.96 -4.13
N ASP A 222 -28.25 2.37 -2.92
CA ASP A 222 -29.14 2.69 -1.79
C ASP A 222 -29.92 4.00 -2.01
N GLU A 223 -29.34 5.02 -2.66
CA GLU A 223 -30.08 6.25 -3.03
C GLU A 223 -31.14 5.98 -4.10
N CYS A 224 -30.81 5.22 -5.15
CA CYS A 224 -31.77 4.85 -6.21
C CYS A 224 -32.88 3.90 -5.74
N SER A 225 -32.71 3.19 -4.63
CA SER A 225 -33.71 2.26 -4.09
C SER A 225 -34.71 2.94 -3.13
N ASN A 226 -34.45 4.20 -2.76
CA ASN A 226 -35.28 5.00 -1.84
C ASN A 226 -36.07 6.12 -2.54
N GLU A 227 -36.03 6.20 -3.87
CA GLU A 227 -36.91 7.03 -4.72
C GLU A 227 -38.08 6.23 -5.33
#